data_AF-A0A1H5RT38-F1
#
_entry.id   AF-A0A1H5RT38-F1
#
_cell.length_a   1.000
_cell.length_b   1.000
_cell.length_c   1.000
_cell.angle_alpha   90.00
_cell.angle_beta   90.00
_cell.angle_gamma   90.00
#
_symmetry.space_group_name_H-M   'P 1'
#
loop_
_entity.id
_entity.type
_entity.pdbx_description
1 polymer ?
#
loop_
_entity_poly.entity_id
_entity_poly.type
_entity_poly.pdbx_seq_one_letter_code
_entity_poly.pdbx_strand_id
1 'polypeptide(L)'
;MYRFILNSHPKLLGFVLIMLTATAIAEETICSSSLGVTTVDNLLVPSNTNCSLDSTRVLGTIKIENNATLVAQRIVVIGNIQADNSQQINILDNSRIGGSVQLKQGGGSVISDSIIDGDIQFESNASPFKALRNQVGGSVQVFQNTASIEIQQNKIKGNLQCKENAPAPTGGGNVVGGNKEDQCSQLTGVVVEKDGCVRTGSLVDDNFRLHIPRVTVISQDGNVNEYWASLRFAPELSQNGNIVFELDNPLQNLGVCD
;
A
#
# COMPACT_ATOMS: atom_id res chain seq x y z
N MET A 1 9.99 -75.76 35.41
CA MET A 1 8.94 -75.36 34.44
C MET A 1 8.46 -73.99 34.90
N TYR A 2 8.71 -72.86 34.24
CA TYR A 2 8.75 -72.57 32.81
C TYR A 2 9.87 -71.57 32.46
N ARG A 3 10.32 -71.65 31.21
CA ARG A 3 11.31 -70.78 30.55
C ARG A 3 10.74 -69.37 30.31
N PHE A 4 11.57 -68.34 30.47
CA PHE A 4 11.43 -67.08 29.73
C PHE A 4 12.70 -66.84 28.91
N ILE A 5 12.52 -66.54 27.63
CA ILE A 5 13.57 -66.25 26.67
C ILE A 5 14.02 -64.80 26.89
N LEU A 6 15.32 -64.62 27.15
CA LEU A 6 16.02 -63.33 27.14
C LEU A 6 16.21 -62.89 25.68
N ASN A 7 15.87 -61.63 25.37
CA ASN A 7 16.45 -60.93 24.22
C ASN A 7 17.27 -59.74 24.71
N SER A 8 18.53 -59.76 24.32
CA SER A 8 19.63 -58.91 24.77
C SER A 8 19.50 -57.46 24.31
N HIS A 9 19.77 -56.54 25.24
CA HIS A 9 19.96 -55.11 24.99
C HIS A 9 21.20 -54.86 24.12
N PRO A 10 21.15 -54.03 23.07
CA PRO A 10 22.31 -53.25 22.65
C PRO A 10 22.41 -51.99 23.50
N LYS A 11 23.63 -51.71 23.95
CA LYS A 11 23.99 -50.59 24.82
C LYS A 11 23.56 -49.26 24.22
N LEU A 12 22.83 -48.46 25.01
CA LEU A 12 22.46 -47.08 24.68
C LEU A 12 23.73 -46.23 24.61
N LEU A 13 24.25 -45.99 23.40
CA LEU A 13 25.18 -44.89 23.15
C LEU A 13 24.32 -43.63 23.05
N GLY A 14 24.45 -42.72 24.01
CA GLY A 14 23.78 -41.43 23.99
C GLY A 14 24.23 -40.62 22.79
N PHE A 15 23.38 -40.51 21.78
CA PHE A 15 23.55 -39.59 20.66
C PHE A 15 22.97 -38.23 21.09
N VAL A 16 23.85 -37.30 21.48
CA VAL A 16 23.46 -35.90 21.69
C VAL A 16 23.26 -35.28 20.31
N LEU A 17 22.00 -35.17 19.87
CA LEU A 17 21.63 -34.44 18.68
C LEU A 17 21.72 -32.94 18.99
N ILE A 18 22.85 -32.31 18.65
CA ILE A 18 22.98 -30.85 18.66
C ILE A 18 22.15 -30.33 17.49
N MET A 19 20.91 -29.91 17.76
CA MET A 19 20.11 -29.15 16.81
C MET A 19 20.79 -27.78 16.62
N LEU A 20 21.61 -27.62 15.58
CA LEU A 20 22.03 -26.29 15.14
C LEU A 20 20.78 -25.59 14.60
N THR A 21 20.21 -24.71 15.40
CA THR A 21 19.23 -23.74 14.90
C THR A 21 19.97 -22.81 13.95
N ALA A 22 19.79 -22.99 12.64
CA ALA A 22 20.19 -21.98 11.67
C ALA A 22 19.37 -20.72 11.97
N THR A 23 20.00 -19.72 12.57
CA THR A 23 19.41 -18.39 12.67
C THR A 23 19.27 -17.87 11.24
N ALA A 24 18.04 -17.80 10.74
CA ALA A 24 17.75 -17.09 9.52
C ALA A 24 18.00 -15.60 9.79
N ILE A 25 19.21 -15.14 9.47
CA ILE A 25 19.51 -13.72 9.42
C ILE A 25 18.92 -13.25 8.09
N ALA A 26 17.89 -12.41 8.13
CA ALA A 26 17.45 -11.73 6.91
C ALA A 26 18.64 -10.93 6.40
N GLU A 27 19.16 -11.30 5.23
CA GLU A 27 20.37 -10.68 4.70
C GLU A 27 20.02 -9.26 4.22
N GLU A 28 20.50 -8.25 4.95
CA GLU A 28 20.35 -6.86 4.56
C GLU A 28 21.44 -6.50 3.55
N THR A 29 21.04 -6.21 2.32
CA THR A 29 21.97 -5.78 1.28
C THR A 29 22.26 -4.29 1.41
N ILE A 30 23.54 -3.92 1.46
CA ILE A 30 23.96 -2.52 1.51
C ILE A 30 24.16 -2.00 0.08
N CYS A 31 23.48 -0.91 -0.26
CA CYS A 31 23.72 -0.19 -1.51
C CYS A 31 24.45 1.14 -1.24
N SER A 32 25.73 1.18 -1.57
CA SER A 32 26.58 2.38 -1.42
C SER A 32 26.99 3.00 -2.77
N SER A 33 26.51 2.47 -3.89
CA SER A 33 26.77 3.00 -5.23
C SER A 33 25.64 2.69 -6.21
N SER A 34 25.55 1.46 -6.69
CA SER A 34 24.52 1.06 -7.64
C SER A 34 24.23 -0.43 -7.64
N LEU A 35 22.98 -0.81 -7.85
CA LEU A 35 22.55 -2.16 -8.18
C LEU A 35 21.75 -2.15 -9.49
N GLY A 36 22.01 -3.14 -10.33
CA GLY A 36 21.26 -3.36 -11.57
C GLY A 36 20.16 -4.41 -11.39
N VAL A 37 19.98 -5.23 -12.43
CA VAL A 37 19.07 -6.38 -12.42
C VAL A 37 19.57 -7.42 -11.43
N THR A 38 19.04 -7.39 -10.21
CA THR A 38 19.32 -8.35 -9.15
C THR A 38 18.12 -8.45 -8.22
N THR A 39 18.05 -9.52 -7.42
CA THR A 39 17.06 -9.67 -6.35
C THR A 39 17.77 -9.68 -5.00
N VAL A 40 17.28 -8.89 -4.06
CA VAL A 40 17.77 -8.79 -2.67
C VAL A 40 16.60 -8.91 -1.70
N ASP A 41 16.87 -9.28 -0.45
CA ASP A 41 15.84 -9.34 0.59
C ASP A 41 15.50 -7.92 1.07
N ASN A 42 16.16 -7.43 2.12
CA ASN A 42 16.07 -6.04 2.54
C ASN A 42 17.23 -5.24 1.95
N LEU A 43 17.04 -3.94 1.77
CA LEU A 43 18.08 -3.06 1.26
C LEU A 43 18.26 -1.84 2.17
N LEU A 44 19.51 -1.59 2.55
CA LEU A 44 19.93 -0.41 3.28
C LEU A 44 20.71 0.51 2.36
N VAL A 45 20.32 1.78 2.31
CA VAL A 45 21.14 2.87 1.75
C VAL A 45 21.76 3.61 2.93
N PRO A 46 23.07 3.43 3.20
CA PRO A 46 23.71 4.01 4.39
C PRO A 46 23.78 5.53 4.34
N SER A 47 23.97 6.12 5.51
CA SER A 47 24.08 7.57 5.65
C SER A 47 25.18 8.18 4.75
N ASN A 48 24.93 9.36 4.19
CA ASN A 48 25.87 10.10 3.31
C ASN A 48 26.30 9.34 2.05
N THR A 49 25.51 8.37 1.58
CA THR A 49 25.79 7.63 0.36
C THR A 49 24.77 7.93 -0.73
N ASN A 50 25.16 7.66 -1.98
CA ASN A 50 24.28 7.70 -3.13
C ASN A 50 24.09 6.26 -3.62
N CYS A 51 22.85 5.83 -3.72
CA CYS A 51 22.48 4.54 -4.29
C CYS A 51 21.64 4.76 -5.55
N SER A 52 22.02 4.10 -6.64
CA SER A 52 21.22 3.99 -7.86
C SER A 52 20.71 2.56 -8.03
N LEU A 53 19.40 2.37 -8.13
CA LEU A 53 18.77 1.09 -8.41
C LEU A 53 18.15 1.14 -9.80
N ASP A 54 18.57 0.23 -10.68
CA ASP A 54 17.94 0.05 -11.99
C ASP A 54 17.47 -1.39 -12.14
N SER A 55 16.16 -1.57 -12.25
CA SER A 55 15.54 -2.88 -12.48
C SER A 55 15.87 -3.90 -11.37
N THR A 56 16.19 -3.40 -10.17
CA THR A 56 16.41 -4.21 -8.96
C THR A 56 15.07 -4.65 -8.36
N ARG A 57 15.02 -5.88 -7.84
CA ARG A 57 13.91 -6.42 -7.06
C ARG A 57 14.29 -6.53 -5.58
N VAL A 58 13.51 -5.90 -4.71
CA VAL A 58 13.67 -5.95 -3.25
C VAL A 58 12.48 -6.71 -2.67
N LEU A 59 12.72 -7.87 -2.05
CA LEU A 59 11.64 -8.71 -1.49
C LEU A 59 11.12 -8.18 -0.15
N GLY A 60 11.89 -7.33 0.51
CA GLY A 60 11.56 -6.69 1.76
C GLY A 60 11.45 -5.17 1.63
N THR A 61 12.00 -4.47 2.62
CA THR A 61 11.93 -3.01 2.74
C THR A 61 13.23 -2.37 2.27
N ILE A 62 13.12 -1.20 1.63
CA ILE A 62 14.25 -0.30 1.42
C ILE A 62 14.26 0.72 2.55
N LYS A 63 15.32 0.72 3.34
CA LYS A 63 15.58 1.73 4.37
C LYS A 63 16.67 2.68 3.88
N ILE A 64 16.39 3.98 3.88
CA ILE A 64 17.35 5.02 3.52
C ILE A 64 17.67 5.83 4.77
N GLU A 65 18.95 5.92 5.08
CA GLU A 65 19.41 6.65 6.26
C GLU A 65 19.70 8.14 5.96
N ASN A 66 20.22 8.81 6.99
CA ASN A 66 20.46 10.23 7.05
C ASN A 66 21.36 10.73 5.90
N ASN A 67 20.94 11.82 5.26
CA ASN A 67 21.68 12.51 4.21
C ASN A 67 22.09 11.60 3.05
N ALA A 68 21.36 10.49 2.85
CA ALA A 68 21.57 9.59 1.74
C ALA A 68 20.66 9.97 0.56
N THR A 69 21.10 9.64 -0.65
CA THR A 69 20.34 9.81 -1.88
C THR A 69 19.99 8.45 -2.47
N LEU A 70 18.74 8.28 -2.90
CA LEU A 70 18.29 7.14 -3.68
C LEU A 70 17.75 7.60 -5.03
N VAL A 71 18.22 6.98 -6.10
CA VAL A 71 17.59 7.05 -7.42
C VAL A 71 17.16 5.64 -7.81
N ALA A 72 15.88 5.41 -7.96
CA ALA A 72 15.30 4.12 -8.28
C ALA A 72 14.49 4.20 -9.59
N GLN A 73 14.81 3.33 -10.55
CA GLN A 73 14.16 3.26 -11.85
C GLN A 73 13.74 1.83 -12.14
N ARG A 74 12.49 1.63 -12.59
CA ARG A 74 11.95 0.31 -12.98
C ARG A 74 12.09 -0.76 -11.88
N ILE A 75 12.14 -0.36 -10.60
CA ILE A 75 12.34 -1.31 -9.50
C ILE A 75 11.04 -1.99 -9.10
N VAL A 76 11.17 -3.13 -8.41
CA VAL A 76 10.04 -3.80 -7.74
C VAL A 76 10.40 -3.96 -6.27
N VAL A 77 9.61 -3.36 -5.37
CA VAL A 77 9.74 -3.50 -3.92
C VAL A 77 8.48 -4.17 -3.40
N ILE A 78 8.60 -5.32 -2.75
CA ILE A 78 7.43 -6.01 -2.18
C ILE A 78 6.98 -5.31 -0.88
N GLY A 79 7.94 -4.83 -0.08
CA GLY A 79 7.66 -4.08 1.14
C GLY A 79 7.57 -2.58 0.93
N ASN A 80 8.09 -1.83 1.92
CA ASN A 80 8.01 -0.38 1.97
C ASN A 80 9.30 0.28 1.46
N ILE A 81 9.21 1.59 1.18
CA ILE A 81 10.37 2.47 1.11
C ILE A 81 10.26 3.46 2.25
N GLN A 82 11.27 3.51 3.12
CA GLN A 82 11.26 4.31 4.34
C GLN A 82 12.53 5.16 4.41
N ALA A 83 12.35 6.46 4.60
CA ALA A 83 13.45 7.41 4.78
C ALA A 83 13.15 8.36 5.94
N ASP A 84 14.16 8.56 6.78
CA ASP A 84 14.17 9.61 7.79
C ASP A 84 15.43 10.46 7.60
N ASN A 85 15.24 11.76 7.38
CA ASN A 85 16.31 12.72 7.13
C ASN A 85 17.20 12.40 5.91
N SER A 86 16.64 11.83 4.84
CA SER A 86 17.37 11.59 3.57
C SER A 86 17.66 12.88 2.81
N GLN A 87 18.67 12.91 1.93
CA GLN A 87 18.99 14.09 1.11
C GLN A 87 18.04 14.26 -0.09
N GLN A 88 17.85 13.20 -0.89
CA GLN A 88 17.01 13.21 -2.08
C GLN A 88 16.53 11.80 -2.41
N ILE A 89 15.24 11.62 -2.70
CA ILE A 89 14.68 10.32 -3.08
C ILE A 89 13.92 10.44 -4.41
N ASN A 90 14.37 9.73 -5.43
CA ASN A 90 13.71 9.67 -6.73
C ASN A 90 13.24 8.24 -7.02
N ILE A 91 11.94 8.05 -7.23
CA ILE A 91 11.31 6.79 -7.61
C ILE A 91 10.61 7.00 -8.95
N LEU A 92 11.14 6.41 -10.01
CA LEU A 92 10.83 6.80 -11.38
C LEU A 92 10.53 5.57 -12.25
N ASP A 93 10.06 5.83 -13.47
CA ASP A 93 10.02 4.90 -14.60
C ASP A 93 9.36 3.53 -14.30
N ASN A 94 8.05 3.50 -14.09
CA ASN A 94 7.26 2.27 -13.89
C ASN A 94 7.73 1.41 -12.70
N SER A 95 8.24 2.06 -11.64
CA SER A 95 8.55 1.38 -10.39
C SER A 95 7.27 0.88 -9.71
N ARG A 96 7.35 -0.29 -9.04
CA ARG A 96 6.23 -0.91 -8.32
C ARG A 96 6.60 -1.13 -6.86
N ILE A 97 5.80 -0.58 -5.94
CA ILE A 97 5.98 -0.70 -4.50
C ILE A 97 4.72 -1.35 -3.93
N GLY A 98 4.85 -2.55 -3.38
CA GLY A 98 3.75 -3.32 -2.78
C GLY A 98 3.31 -2.80 -1.40
N GLY A 99 4.15 -2.00 -0.75
CA GLY A 99 3.83 -1.29 0.49
C GLY A 99 3.63 0.21 0.28
N SER A 100 3.99 0.97 1.31
CA SER A 100 3.94 2.44 1.33
C SER A 100 5.31 3.07 1.11
N VAL A 101 5.32 4.30 0.64
CA VAL A 101 6.49 5.18 0.58
C VAL A 101 6.36 6.22 1.70
N GLN A 102 7.28 6.23 2.66
CA GLN A 102 7.24 7.09 3.84
C GLN A 102 8.54 7.89 3.93
N LEU A 103 8.48 9.19 3.65
CA LEU A 103 9.63 10.09 3.62
C LEU A 103 9.43 11.22 4.63
N LYS A 104 10.24 11.20 5.70
CA LYS A 104 10.11 12.13 6.82
C LYS A 104 11.38 12.94 7.04
N GLN A 105 11.23 14.18 7.46
CA GLN A 105 12.30 15.06 7.95
C GLN A 105 13.49 15.21 6.99
N GLY A 106 13.32 14.91 5.70
CA GLY A 106 14.36 14.87 4.70
C GLY A 106 14.34 16.06 3.74
N GLY A 107 15.11 15.89 2.68
CA GLY A 107 15.19 16.78 1.55
C GLY A 107 14.13 16.45 0.49
N GLY A 108 14.51 16.58 -0.78
CA GLY A 108 13.56 16.58 -1.89
C GLY A 108 13.16 15.17 -2.32
N SER A 109 12.04 15.07 -3.03
CA SER A 109 11.71 13.81 -3.68
C SER A 109 10.90 13.97 -4.96
N VAL A 110 11.09 13.03 -5.88
CA VAL A 110 10.27 12.89 -7.09
C VAL A 110 9.79 11.46 -7.16
N ILE A 111 8.48 11.27 -7.05
CA ILE A 111 7.82 9.99 -7.28
C ILE A 111 7.00 10.15 -8.56
N SER A 112 7.41 9.49 -9.64
CA SER A 112 6.73 9.61 -10.91
C SER A 112 6.53 8.30 -11.65
N ASP A 113 5.43 8.24 -12.40
CA ASP A 113 5.11 7.14 -13.30
C ASP A 113 5.19 5.77 -12.59
N SER A 114 4.74 5.69 -11.33
CA SER A 114 4.91 4.53 -10.46
C SER A 114 3.58 3.98 -9.94
N ILE A 115 3.59 2.71 -9.52
CA ILE A 115 2.47 2.04 -8.85
C ILE A 115 2.86 1.80 -7.40
N ILE A 116 2.07 2.33 -6.47
CA ILE A 116 2.25 2.19 -5.03
C ILE A 116 0.96 1.59 -4.48
N ASP A 117 1.01 0.38 -3.94
CA ASP A 117 -0.19 -0.31 -3.44
C ASP A 117 -0.68 0.29 -2.11
N GLY A 118 0.23 0.80 -1.29
CA GLY A 118 -0.05 1.50 -0.04
C GLY A 118 -0.16 3.02 -0.21
N ASP A 119 0.33 3.74 0.79
CA ASP A 119 0.29 5.20 0.88
C ASP A 119 1.57 5.86 0.36
N ILE A 120 1.46 7.14 0.00
CA ILE A 120 2.60 8.05 -0.05
C ILE A 120 2.48 9.02 1.12
N GLN A 121 3.49 9.05 1.99
CA GLN A 121 3.56 9.96 3.14
C GLN A 121 4.81 10.84 3.03
N PHE A 122 4.61 12.15 3.09
CA PHE A 122 5.68 13.16 3.00
C PHE A 122 5.52 14.19 4.13
N GLU A 123 6.39 14.12 5.15
CA GLU A 123 6.22 14.84 6.41
C GLU A 123 7.47 15.64 6.84
N SER A 124 7.29 16.91 7.20
CA SER A 124 8.33 17.77 7.77
C SER A 124 9.60 17.94 6.93
N ASN A 125 9.49 17.88 5.60
CA ASN A 125 10.63 18.00 4.69
C ASN A 125 10.86 19.46 4.26
N ALA A 126 12.12 19.77 3.96
CA ALA A 126 12.58 21.14 3.69
C ALA A 126 12.98 21.39 2.22
N SER A 127 12.69 20.46 1.31
CA SER A 127 13.02 20.59 -0.12
C SER A 127 11.88 20.11 -1.01
N PRO A 128 11.88 20.50 -2.31
CA PRO A 128 10.73 20.27 -3.17
C PRO A 128 10.32 18.80 -3.30
N PHE A 129 9.01 18.58 -3.32
CA PHE A 129 8.40 17.27 -3.55
C PHE A 129 7.50 17.29 -4.78
N LYS A 130 7.61 16.24 -5.59
CA LYS A 130 6.72 16.00 -6.73
C LYS A 130 6.15 14.59 -6.69
N ALA A 131 4.83 14.48 -6.73
CA ALA A 131 4.10 13.24 -7.00
C ALA A 131 3.38 13.37 -8.34
N LEU A 132 3.90 12.71 -9.38
CA LEU A 132 3.45 12.90 -10.76
C LEU A 132 3.02 11.58 -11.40
N ARG A 133 1.79 11.51 -11.93
CA ARG A 133 1.33 10.36 -12.76
C ARG A 133 1.45 9.00 -12.07
N ASN A 134 1.21 8.94 -10.76
CA ASN A 134 1.25 7.70 -10.01
C ASN A 134 -0.13 7.04 -9.90
N GLN A 135 -0.14 5.72 -9.70
CA GLN A 135 -1.30 4.98 -9.20
C GLN A 135 -1.05 4.63 -7.74
N VAL A 136 -1.89 5.15 -6.85
CA VAL A 136 -1.76 4.98 -5.40
C VAL A 136 -2.97 4.21 -4.88
N GLY A 137 -2.73 3.03 -4.32
CA GLY A 137 -3.76 2.15 -3.78
C GLY A 137 -4.31 2.61 -2.42
N GLY A 138 -3.51 3.34 -1.66
CA GLY A 138 -3.91 4.05 -0.45
C GLY A 138 -4.13 5.54 -0.67
N SER A 139 -3.70 6.34 0.29
CA SER A 139 -3.81 7.80 0.35
C SER A 139 -2.49 8.50 0.03
N VAL A 140 -2.57 9.77 -0.35
CA VAL A 140 -1.42 10.67 -0.40
C VAL A 140 -1.55 11.67 0.74
N GLN A 141 -0.59 11.64 1.67
CA GLN A 141 -0.59 12.40 2.92
C GLN A 141 0.65 13.30 2.96
N VAL A 142 0.44 14.62 3.01
CA VAL A 142 1.52 15.60 2.90
C VAL A 142 1.40 16.63 4.01
N PHE A 143 2.32 16.58 4.98
CA PHE A 143 2.19 17.34 6.23
C PHE A 143 3.44 18.16 6.58
N GLN A 144 3.24 19.40 7.02
CA GLN A 144 4.28 20.20 7.68
C GLN A 144 5.55 20.47 6.85
N ASN A 145 5.46 20.44 5.52
CA ASN A 145 6.62 20.66 4.65
C ASN A 145 6.81 22.15 4.36
N THR A 146 8.08 22.60 4.26
CA THR A 146 8.44 24.03 4.14
C THR A 146 8.94 24.44 2.75
N ALA A 147 8.79 23.55 1.76
CA ALA A 147 9.19 23.77 0.38
C ALA A 147 8.02 23.51 -0.59
N SER A 148 8.21 23.88 -1.86
CA SER A 148 7.21 23.70 -2.91
C SER A 148 6.82 22.24 -3.09
N ILE A 149 5.51 21.96 -3.09
CA ILE A 149 4.95 20.66 -3.36
C ILE A 149 4.10 20.70 -4.64
N GLU A 150 4.28 19.71 -5.50
CA GLU A 150 3.50 19.51 -6.72
C GLU A 150 2.88 18.11 -6.73
N ILE A 151 1.54 18.03 -6.74
CA ILE A 151 0.79 16.77 -6.81
C ILE A 151 -0.08 16.81 -8.06
N GLN A 152 0.30 16.06 -9.09
CA GLN A 152 -0.32 16.17 -10.40
C GLN A 152 -0.56 14.83 -11.09
N GLN A 153 -1.72 14.70 -11.73
CA GLN A 153 -2.09 13.57 -12.59
C GLN A 153 -2.04 12.19 -11.89
N ASN A 154 -2.21 12.15 -10.57
CA ASN A 154 -2.24 10.87 -9.83
C ASN A 154 -3.64 10.26 -9.83
N LYS A 155 -3.71 8.93 -9.84
CA LYS A 155 -4.93 8.17 -9.53
C LYS A 155 -4.79 7.60 -8.12
N ILE A 156 -5.54 8.16 -7.17
CA ILE A 156 -5.45 7.87 -5.75
C ILE A 156 -6.74 7.18 -5.33
N LYS A 157 -6.69 5.95 -4.83
CA LYS A 157 -7.90 5.23 -4.38
C LYS A 157 -8.40 5.73 -3.03
N GLY A 158 -7.49 6.15 -2.14
CA GLY A 158 -7.78 6.75 -0.84
C GLY A 158 -7.95 8.27 -0.90
N ASN A 159 -7.55 8.94 0.19
CA ASN A 159 -7.67 10.39 0.33
C ASN A 159 -6.43 11.12 -0.20
N LEU A 160 -6.61 12.40 -0.51
CA LEU A 160 -5.53 13.35 -0.77
C LEU A 160 -5.54 14.42 0.32
N GLN A 161 -4.65 14.30 1.30
CA GLN A 161 -4.66 15.06 2.54
C GLN A 161 -3.42 15.94 2.66
N CYS A 162 -3.62 17.25 2.83
CA CYS A 162 -2.52 18.19 2.88
C CYS A 162 -2.73 19.22 3.99
N LYS A 163 -1.86 19.22 4.99
CA LYS A 163 -2.02 20.05 6.19
C LYS A 163 -0.70 20.70 6.58
N GLU A 164 -0.77 21.97 6.97
CA GLU A 164 0.37 22.72 7.52
C GLU A 164 1.61 22.82 6.58
N ASN A 165 1.42 22.66 5.26
CA ASN A 165 2.52 22.90 4.30
C ASN A 165 2.63 24.39 3.96
N ALA A 166 3.86 24.88 3.83
CA ALA A 166 4.16 26.26 3.50
C ALA A 166 5.27 26.32 2.44
N PRO A 167 4.98 26.69 1.18
CA PRO A 167 3.66 27.07 0.66
C PRO A 167 2.69 25.89 0.58
N ALA A 168 1.39 26.18 0.43
CA ALA A 168 0.39 25.15 0.17
C ALA A 168 0.70 24.38 -1.13
N PRO A 169 0.35 23.08 -1.22
CA PRO A 169 0.61 22.29 -2.42
C PRO A 169 -0.05 22.87 -3.67
N THR A 170 0.61 22.68 -4.81
CA THR A 170 0.09 23.01 -6.14
C THR A 170 -0.09 21.76 -6.98
N GLY A 171 -0.68 21.90 -8.17
CA GLY A 171 -0.90 20.80 -9.11
C GLY A 171 -2.37 20.63 -9.52
N GLY A 172 -2.65 19.56 -10.25
CA GLY A 172 -3.94 19.37 -10.89
C GLY A 172 -4.14 18.01 -11.54
N GLY A 173 -5.36 17.74 -12.01
CA GLY A 173 -5.69 16.52 -12.75
C GLY A 173 -5.58 15.22 -11.93
N ASN A 174 -5.60 15.32 -10.60
CA ASN A 174 -5.66 14.13 -9.76
C ASN A 174 -7.08 13.53 -9.78
N VAL A 175 -7.16 12.20 -9.82
CA VAL A 175 -8.40 11.43 -9.70
C VAL A 175 -8.37 10.78 -8.32
N VAL A 176 -9.22 11.23 -7.40
CA VAL A 176 -9.21 10.82 -5.99
C VAL A 176 -10.49 10.05 -5.68
N GLY A 177 -10.37 8.80 -5.21
CA GLY A 177 -11.50 7.95 -4.85
C GLY A 177 -12.06 8.20 -3.44
N GLY A 178 -11.28 8.86 -2.59
CA GLY A 178 -11.72 9.42 -1.32
C GLY A 178 -11.83 10.94 -1.39
N ASN A 179 -11.52 11.62 -0.29
CA ASN A 179 -11.67 13.08 -0.18
C ASN A 179 -10.38 13.84 -0.47
N LYS A 180 -10.54 15.12 -0.82
CA LYS A 180 -9.46 16.10 -0.86
C LYS A 180 -9.59 17.00 0.36
N GLU A 181 -8.60 16.96 1.24
CA GLU A 181 -8.71 17.59 2.56
C GLU A 181 -7.79 18.79 2.69
N ASP A 182 -8.26 19.79 3.45
CA ASP A 182 -7.50 20.97 3.87
C ASP A 182 -6.84 21.67 2.67
N GLN A 183 -5.52 21.86 2.65
CA GLN A 183 -4.81 22.59 1.60
C GLN A 183 -4.91 21.89 0.24
N CYS A 184 -5.27 20.60 0.20
CA CYS A 184 -5.42 19.87 -1.04
C CYS A 184 -6.84 19.95 -1.63
N SER A 185 -7.81 20.49 -0.89
CA SER A 185 -9.16 20.78 -1.41
C SER A 185 -9.14 21.73 -2.62
N GLN A 186 -8.17 22.65 -2.67
CA GLN A 186 -8.05 23.67 -3.73
C GLN A 186 -7.44 23.14 -5.04
N LEU A 187 -6.80 21.96 -5.03
CA LEU A 187 -6.15 21.44 -6.22
C LEU A 187 -7.20 21.16 -7.30
N THR A 188 -6.88 21.33 -8.58
CA THR A 188 -7.81 20.91 -9.64
C THR A 188 -7.79 19.38 -9.77
N GLY A 189 -8.90 18.76 -10.14
CA GLY A 189 -9.02 17.30 -10.25
C GLY A 189 -10.43 16.83 -10.00
N VAL A 190 -10.65 15.53 -10.18
CA VAL A 190 -11.95 14.88 -10.00
C VAL A 190 -11.88 14.07 -8.72
N VAL A 191 -12.75 14.39 -7.76
CA VAL A 191 -13.12 13.41 -6.74
C VAL A 191 -14.10 12.47 -7.44
N VAL A 192 -13.68 11.23 -7.63
CA VAL A 192 -14.63 10.19 -8.04
C VAL A 192 -15.40 9.91 -6.77
N GLU A 193 -16.59 10.51 -6.65
CA GLU A 193 -17.51 10.14 -5.60
C GLU A 193 -17.58 8.63 -5.58
N LYS A 194 -17.30 8.06 -4.41
CA LYS A 194 -17.66 6.70 -4.05
C LYS A 194 -19.18 6.58 -3.92
N ASP A 195 -19.93 7.28 -4.77
CA ASP A 195 -21.37 7.22 -4.80
C ASP A 195 -21.73 5.83 -5.32
N GLY A 196 -22.00 4.93 -4.36
CA GLY A 196 -22.61 3.66 -4.66
C GLY A 196 -23.95 3.82 -5.39
N CYS A 197 -24.51 5.04 -5.44
CA CYS A 197 -25.80 5.35 -6.04
C CYS A 197 -25.75 5.79 -7.52
N VAL A 198 -24.58 5.85 -8.15
CA VAL A 198 -24.45 6.22 -9.57
C VAL A 198 -25.17 5.18 -10.44
N ARG A 199 -25.98 5.67 -11.39
CA ARG A 199 -26.85 4.93 -12.34
C ARG A 199 -26.08 3.99 -13.29
N THR A 200 -25.36 3.03 -12.75
CA THR A 200 -24.88 1.87 -13.49
C THR A 200 -25.77 0.69 -13.11
N GLY A 201 -25.92 -0.30 -13.99
CA GLY A 201 -26.67 -1.52 -13.64
C GLY A 201 -26.00 -2.27 -12.48
N SER A 202 -26.64 -3.31 -11.94
CA SER A 202 -25.96 -4.21 -11.02
C SER A 202 -24.74 -4.85 -11.69
N LEU A 203 -23.60 -4.87 -11.01
CA LEU A 203 -22.34 -5.40 -11.53
C LEU A 203 -21.85 -6.54 -10.63
N VAL A 204 -21.31 -7.58 -11.24
CA VAL A 204 -20.55 -8.64 -10.54
C VAL A 204 -19.08 -8.44 -10.88
N ASP A 205 -18.23 -8.25 -9.86
CA ASP A 205 -16.79 -8.10 -10.06
C ASP A 205 -16.07 -9.46 -10.16
N ASP A 206 -14.77 -9.41 -10.49
CA ASP A 206 -13.92 -10.61 -10.61
C ASP A 206 -13.74 -11.39 -9.29
N ASN A 207 -14.19 -10.82 -8.16
CA ASN A 207 -14.19 -11.46 -6.84
C ASN A 207 -15.59 -11.97 -6.43
N PHE A 208 -16.52 -12.09 -7.37
CA PHE A 208 -17.91 -12.49 -7.13
C PHE A 208 -18.64 -11.60 -6.13
N ARG A 209 -18.29 -10.31 -6.07
CA ARG A 209 -19.09 -9.31 -5.36
C ARG A 209 -20.17 -8.77 -6.29
N LEU A 210 -21.41 -8.85 -5.83
CA LEU A 210 -22.54 -8.19 -6.47
C LEU A 210 -22.66 -6.77 -5.90
N HIS A 211 -22.34 -5.78 -6.71
CA HIS A 211 -22.62 -4.38 -6.40
C HIS A 211 -24.05 -4.05 -6.86
N ILE A 212 -24.89 -3.60 -5.93
CA ILE A 212 -26.23 -3.12 -6.21
C ILE A 212 -26.25 -1.61 -5.97
N PRO A 213 -26.18 -0.82 -7.04
CA PRO A 213 -26.01 0.61 -6.89
C PRO A 213 -27.29 1.31 -6.41
N ARG A 214 -28.48 0.74 -6.68
CA ARG A 214 -29.75 1.22 -6.12
C ARG A 214 -30.66 0.08 -5.74
N VAL A 215 -30.97 -0.02 -4.46
CA VAL A 215 -32.07 -0.81 -3.90
C VAL A 215 -33.12 0.17 -3.39
N THR A 216 -34.30 0.14 -4.01
CA THR A 216 -35.46 0.89 -3.53
C THR A 216 -36.17 0.08 -2.45
N VAL A 217 -36.21 0.61 -1.23
CA VAL A 217 -36.96 0.04 -0.11
C VAL A 217 -38.18 0.91 0.14
N ILE A 218 -39.36 0.28 0.09
CA ILE A 218 -40.62 0.90 0.47
C ILE A 218 -40.92 0.48 1.90
N SER A 219 -40.87 1.41 2.84
CA SER A 219 -41.22 1.12 4.24
C SER A 219 -42.73 0.98 4.43
N GLN A 220 -43.14 0.44 5.58
CA GLN A 220 -44.54 0.14 5.88
C GLN A 220 -45.42 1.39 5.95
N ASP A 221 -44.83 2.57 6.17
CA ASP A 221 -45.46 3.89 6.13
C ASP A 221 -45.53 4.50 4.72
N GLY A 222 -45.06 3.79 3.69
CA GLY A 222 -45.07 4.20 2.30
C GLY A 222 -43.89 5.09 1.87
N ASN A 223 -42.92 5.34 2.77
CA ASN A 223 -41.72 6.08 2.39
C ASN A 223 -40.84 5.24 1.47
N VAL A 224 -40.32 5.89 0.43
CA VAL A 224 -39.42 5.28 -0.55
C VAL A 224 -38.02 5.77 -0.24
N ASN A 225 -37.14 4.85 0.15
CA ASN A 225 -35.73 5.13 0.41
C ASN A 225 -34.88 4.36 -0.60
N GLU A 226 -33.89 5.02 -1.18
CA GLU A 226 -32.89 4.37 -2.03
C GLU A 226 -31.62 4.10 -1.21
N TYR A 227 -31.03 2.93 -1.40
CA TYR A 227 -29.79 2.51 -0.76
C TYR A 227 -28.82 1.93 -1.77
N TRP A 228 -27.53 1.97 -1.46
CA TRP A 228 -26.52 1.18 -2.17
C TRP A 228 -25.93 0.12 -1.24
N ALA A 229 -25.53 -1.02 -1.82
CA ALA A 229 -24.87 -2.09 -1.08
C ALA A 229 -23.92 -2.90 -1.98
N SER A 230 -22.81 -3.34 -1.41
CA SER A 230 -21.95 -4.36 -2.00
C SER A 230 -22.10 -5.66 -1.23
N LEU A 231 -22.51 -6.71 -1.95
CA LEU A 231 -22.79 -8.03 -1.42
C LEU A 231 -21.71 -9.02 -1.87
N ARG A 232 -21.14 -9.78 -0.94
CA ARG A 232 -20.22 -10.87 -1.23
C ARG A 232 -20.98 -12.18 -1.23
N PHE A 233 -20.78 -13.00 -2.26
CA PHE A 233 -21.32 -14.36 -2.26
C PHE A 233 -20.71 -15.18 -1.11
N ALA A 234 -21.56 -15.86 -0.33
CA ALA A 234 -21.18 -16.70 0.78
C ALA A 234 -21.42 -18.18 0.42
N PRO A 235 -20.44 -18.85 -0.22
CA PRO A 235 -20.64 -20.21 -0.73
C PRO A 235 -20.92 -21.22 0.39
N GLU A 236 -20.29 -21.04 1.55
CA GLU A 236 -20.45 -21.98 2.67
C GLU A 236 -21.86 -21.96 3.28
N LEU A 237 -22.55 -20.82 3.17
CA LEU A 237 -23.93 -20.65 3.64
C LEU A 237 -24.97 -21.00 2.57
N SER A 238 -24.54 -21.15 1.32
CA SER A 238 -25.42 -21.39 0.17
C SER A 238 -25.72 -22.88 0.03
N GLN A 239 -26.76 -23.35 0.73
CA GLN A 239 -27.16 -24.76 0.77
C GLN A 239 -28.64 -24.95 0.38
N ASN A 240 -29.00 -26.16 -0.04
CA ASN A 240 -30.37 -26.56 -0.39
C ASN A 240 -31.04 -25.67 -1.47
N GLY A 241 -30.26 -25.22 -2.45
CA GLY A 241 -30.75 -24.38 -3.55
C GLY A 241 -30.87 -22.89 -3.20
N ASN A 242 -30.52 -22.49 -1.97
CA ASN A 242 -30.45 -21.08 -1.58
C ASN A 242 -29.08 -20.50 -1.94
N ILE A 243 -29.08 -19.29 -2.51
CA ILE A 243 -27.88 -18.49 -2.76
C ILE A 243 -27.83 -17.41 -1.68
N VAL A 244 -26.79 -17.45 -0.85
CA VAL A 244 -26.61 -16.52 0.27
C VAL A 244 -25.54 -15.50 -0.09
N PHE A 245 -25.83 -14.24 0.20
CA PHE A 245 -24.88 -13.14 0.12
C PHE A 245 -24.77 -12.46 1.48
N GLU A 246 -23.58 -11.96 1.79
CA GLU A 246 -23.28 -11.18 2.99
C GLU A 246 -22.92 -9.75 2.61
N LEU A 247 -23.24 -8.80 3.48
CA LEU A 247 -22.77 -7.42 3.35
C LEU A 247 -21.26 -7.36 3.53
N ASP A 248 -20.55 -6.88 2.50
CA ASP A 248 -19.12 -6.68 2.59
C ASP A 248 -18.85 -5.42 3.40
N ASN A 249 -18.13 -5.48 4.53
CA ASN A 249 -17.79 -4.34 5.39
C ASN A 249 -18.95 -3.33 5.64
N PRO A 250 -19.99 -3.73 6.39
CA PRO A 250 -21.27 -2.99 6.50
C PRO A 250 -21.15 -1.57 7.05
N LEU A 251 -20.08 -1.24 7.78
CA LEU A 251 -19.84 0.13 8.29
C LEU A 251 -19.31 1.10 7.22
N GLN A 252 -18.79 0.59 6.11
CA GLN A 252 -18.18 1.39 5.03
C GLN A 252 -18.93 1.26 3.70
N ASN A 253 -19.81 0.27 3.57
CA ASN A 253 -20.43 -0.15 2.30
C ASN A 253 -21.97 -0.13 2.33
N LEU A 254 -22.55 0.70 3.20
CA LEU A 254 -23.98 0.96 3.28
C LEU A 254 -24.21 2.46 3.41
N GLY A 255 -25.09 3.00 2.57
CA GLY A 255 -25.54 4.39 2.65
C GLY A 255 -26.92 4.56 2.04
N VAL A 256 -27.64 5.57 2.53
CA VAL A 256 -28.85 6.10 1.89
C VAL A 256 -28.39 6.91 0.68
N CYS A 257 -29.01 6.71 -0.47
CA CYS A 257 -28.82 7.55 -1.63
C CYS A 257 -29.63 8.85 -1.43
N ASP A 258 -29.00 10.01 -1.64
CA ASP A 258 -29.68 11.31 -1.69
C ASP A 258 -30.50 11.51 -2.98
#